data_AF-A0A7W2LX86-F1
#
_entry.id   AF-A0A7W2LX86-F1
#
_cell.length_a   1.000
_cell.length_b   1.000
_cell.length_c   1.000
_cell.angle_alpha   90.00
_cell.angle_beta   90.00
_cell.angle_gamma   90.00
#
_symmetry.space_group_name_H-M   'P 1'
#
loop_
_entity.id
_entity.type
_entity.pdbx_description
1 polymer ?
#
loop_
_entity_poly.entity_id
_entity_poly.type
_entity_poly.pdbx_seq_one_letter_code
_entity_poly.pdbx_strand_id
1 'polypeptide(L)'
;MDAVKKTNEVKWLFIDQMVDLVAAADIGRETINNFVNHRISQDKAMGRLRVCNHSLILSLFKFREIRIEYSQFLNSLNPDETKPIYEYAQEIRSRKIPDFRGKYAAHIWDRQKRPLSIIEGEQLLREIIGTNNEKALEFYNWIHSNEKPCVVSAIEKFVSYLKTLPGGDHPRF
;
A
#
# COMPACT_ATOMS: atom_id res chain seq x y z
N MET A 1 -21.70 21.25 3.16
CA MET A 1 -20.39 21.86 2.87
C MET A 1 -19.24 20.95 3.29
N ASP A 2 -19.25 20.38 4.50
CA ASP A 2 -18.22 19.45 5.00
C ASP A 2 -18.15 18.11 4.23
N ALA A 3 -19.29 17.50 3.90
CA ALA A 3 -19.32 16.22 3.16
C ALA A 3 -18.74 16.32 1.73
N VAL A 4 -19.03 17.40 1.00
CA VAL A 4 -18.49 17.65 -0.35
C VAL A 4 -16.96 17.71 -0.33
N LYS A 5 -16.41 18.44 0.64
CA LYS A 5 -14.97 18.54 0.85
C LYS A 5 -14.35 17.17 1.18
N LYS A 6 -14.94 16.45 2.13
CA LYS A 6 -14.48 15.11 2.54
C LYS A 6 -14.50 14.08 1.41
N THR A 7 -15.54 14.09 0.57
CA THR A 7 -15.60 13.25 -0.64
C THR A 7 -14.40 13.51 -1.53
N ASN A 8 -14.10 14.78 -1.82
CA ASN A 8 -12.96 15.12 -2.67
C ASN A 8 -11.63 14.72 -2.03
N GLU A 9 -11.47 15.01 -0.73
CA GLU A 9 -10.26 14.68 0.04
C GLU A 9 -9.94 13.19 0.00
N VAL A 10 -10.91 12.36 0.38
CA VAL A 10 -10.75 10.90 0.40
C VAL A 10 -10.47 10.37 -1.01
N LYS A 11 -11.18 10.89 -2.01
CA LYS A 11 -10.99 10.49 -3.41
C LYS A 11 -9.56 10.73 -3.89
N TRP A 12 -9.01 11.94 -3.73
CA TRP A 12 -7.66 12.22 -4.22
C TRP A 12 -6.61 11.46 -3.41
N LEU A 13 -6.77 11.31 -2.10
CA LEU A 13 -5.85 10.54 -1.26
C LEU A 13 -5.74 9.08 -1.71
N PHE A 14 -6.87 8.45 -2.06
CA PHE A 14 -6.89 7.09 -2.59
C PHE A 14 -6.32 7.00 -4.01
N ILE A 15 -6.57 7.98 -4.88
CA ILE A 15 -5.94 8.05 -6.21
C ILE A 15 -4.41 8.09 -6.09
N ASP A 16 -3.86 8.90 -5.17
CA ASP A 16 -2.42 8.96 -4.91
C ASP A 16 -1.89 7.59 -4.49
N GLN A 17 -2.57 6.93 -3.54
CA GLN A 17 -2.14 5.60 -3.09
C GLN A 17 -2.21 4.58 -4.23
N MET A 18 -3.24 4.63 -5.07
CA MET A 18 -3.40 3.74 -6.22
C MET A 18 -2.22 3.86 -7.19
N VAL A 19 -1.81 5.09 -7.54
CA VAL A 19 -0.68 5.33 -8.45
C VAL A 19 0.62 4.80 -7.87
N ASP A 20 0.91 5.09 -6.60
CA ASP A 20 2.13 4.63 -5.93
C ASP A 20 2.17 3.10 -5.82
N LEU A 21 1.03 2.47 -5.48
CA LEU A 21 0.91 1.02 -5.34
C LEU A 21 1.11 0.30 -6.68
N VAL A 22 0.46 0.77 -7.75
CA VAL A 22 0.60 0.21 -9.10
C VAL A 22 2.06 0.26 -9.54
N ALA A 23 2.66 1.45 -9.51
CA ALA A 23 4.02 1.65 -10.00
C ALA A 23 5.03 0.77 -9.24
N ALA A 24 4.96 0.76 -7.92
CA ALA A 24 5.92 0.00 -7.11
C ALA A 24 5.70 -1.52 -7.22
N ALA A 25 4.47 -2.02 -7.30
CA ALA A 25 4.19 -3.43 -7.51
C ALA A 25 4.69 -3.90 -8.89
N ASP A 26 4.48 -3.10 -9.94
CA ASP A 26 4.94 -3.41 -11.29
C ASP A 26 6.47 -3.44 -11.37
N ILE A 27 7.15 -2.44 -10.82
CA ILE A 27 8.62 -2.40 -10.74
C ILE A 27 9.15 -3.61 -9.95
N GLY A 28 8.48 -3.99 -8.87
CA GLY A 28 8.85 -5.17 -8.07
C GLY A 28 8.78 -6.46 -8.87
N ARG A 29 7.67 -6.70 -9.59
CA ARG A 29 7.50 -7.87 -10.49
C ARG A 29 8.56 -7.88 -11.58
N GLU A 30 8.73 -6.75 -12.27
CA GLU A 30 9.71 -6.62 -13.36
C GLU A 30 11.13 -6.89 -12.88
N THR A 31 11.47 -6.40 -11.67
CA THR A 31 12.79 -6.60 -11.07
C THR A 31 13.06 -8.06 -10.76
N ILE A 32 12.10 -8.79 -10.16
CA ILE A 32 12.23 -10.23 -9.93
C ILE A 32 12.43 -10.96 -11.26
N ASN A 33 11.60 -10.67 -12.25
CA ASN A 33 11.67 -11.32 -13.56
C ASN A 33 13.02 -11.08 -14.25
N ASN A 34 13.49 -9.83 -14.26
CA ASN A 34 14.77 -9.47 -14.85
C ASN A 34 15.95 -10.11 -14.11
N PHE A 35 15.88 -10.26 -12.78
CA PHE A 35 16.91 -10.93 -12.00
C PHE A 35 16.97 -12.43 -12.28
N VAL A 36 15.81 -13.12 -12.26
CA VAL A 36 15.71 -14.56 -12.55
C VAL A 36 16.19 -14.89 -13.97
N ASN A 37 15.93 -14.01 -14.94
CA ASN A 37 16.41 -14.15 -16.32
C ASN A 37 17.84 -13.59 -16.54
N HIS A 38 18.59 -13.32 -15.48
CA HIS A 38 19.98 -12.82 -15.52
C HIS A 38 20.19 -11.53 -16.34
N ARG A 39 19.16 -10.67 -16.45
CA ARG A 39 19.22 -9.39 -17.17
C ARG A 39 19.76 -8.24 -16.31
N ILE A 40 19.74 -8.40 -14.99
CA ILE A 40 20.29 -7.45 -14.02
C ILE A 40 21.12 -8.17 -12.96
N SER A 41 22.12 -7.49 -12.40
CA SER A 41 22.92 -8.02 -11.30
C SER A 41 22.13 -8.07 -9.99
N GLN A 42 22.62 -8.86 -9.03
CA GLN A 42 22.05 -8.96 -7.69
C GLN A 42 21.94 -7.59 -7.00
N ASP A 43 22.99 -6.76 -7.04
CA ASP A 43 22.97 -5.44 -6.40
C ASP A 43 21.90 -4.52 -6.99
N LYS A 44 21.70 -4.56 -8.31
CA LYS A 44 20.64 -3.80 -8.99
C LYS A 44 19.26 -4.31 -8.57
N ALA A 45 19.08 -5.63 -8.49
CA ALA A 45 17.83 -6.23 -8.04
C ALA A 45 17.53 -5.84 -6.57
N MET A 46 18.51 -5.98 -5.68
CA MET A 46 18.40 -5.61 -4.27
C MET A 46 18.03 -4.14 -4.09
N GLY A 47 18.71 -3.22 -4.79
CA GLY A 47 18.43 -1.80 -4.71
C GLY A 47 17.01 -1.46 -5.16
N ARG A 48 16.57 -1.99 -6.30
CA ARG A 48 15.22 -1.78 -6.83
C ARG A 48 14.14 -2.36 -5.92
N LEU A 49 14.33 -3.61 -5.47
CA LEU A 49 13.40 -4.28 -4.56
C LEU A 49 13.27 -3.53 -3.24
N ARG A 50 14.38 -3.01 -2.68
CA ARG A 50 14.33 -2.19 -1.47
C ARG A 50 13.44 -0.97 -1.68
N VAL A 51 13.66 -0.21 -2.76
CA VAL A 51 12.91 1.01 -3.05
C VAL A 51 11.42 0.73 -3.25
N CYS A 52 11.07 -0.25 -4.10
CA CYS A 52 9.65 -0.54 -4.36
C CYS A 52 8.96 -1.08 -3.11
N ASN A 53 9.60 -1.95 -2.34
CA ASN A 53 9.02 -2.52 -1.13
C ASN A 53 8.76 -1.47 -0.05
N HIS A 54 9.70 -0.53 0.13
CA HIS A 54 9.48 0.59 1.06
C HIS A 54 8.35 1.50 0.58
N SER A 55 8.28 1.78 -0.72
CA SER A 55 7.17 2.55 -1.30
C SER A 55 5.82 1.88 -1.05
N LEU A 56 5.71 0.57 -1.33
CA LEU A 56 4.50 -0.21 -1.10
C LEU A 56 4.07 -0.18 0.37
N ILE A 57 5.00 -0.44 1.29
CA ILE A 57 4.72 -0.42 2.73
C ILE A 57 4.23 0.96 3.18
N LEU A 58 4.85 2.05 2.70
CA LEU A 58 4.43 3.40 3.03
C LEU A 58 3.04 3.73 2.46
N SER A 59 2.74 3.38 1.22
CA SER A 59 1.44 3.65 0.61
C SER A 59 0.32 2.81 1.24
N LEU A 60 0.58 1.55 1.58
CA LEU A 60 -0.36 0.71 2.35
C LEU A 60 -0.58 1.24 3.77
N PHE A 61 0.45 1.80 4.40
CA PHE A 61 0.30 2.46 5.69
C PHE A 61 -0.61 3.70 5.59
N LYS A 62 -0.38 4.57 4.59
CA LYS A 62 -1.24 5.73 4.33
C LYS A 62 -2.68 5.33 4.01
N PHE A 63 -2.90 4.27 3.24
CA PHE A 63 -4.23 3.70 3.01
C PHE A 63 -4.96 3.43 4.34
N ARG A 64 -4.27 2.79 5.29
CA ARG A 64 -4.84 2.53 6.62
C ARG A 64 -5.09 3.81 7.41
N GLU A 65 -4.21 4.80 7.33
CA GLU A 65 -4.41 6.11 7.95
C GLU A 65 -5.67 6.79 7.42
N ILE A 66 -5.86 6.82 6.10
CA ILE A 66 -7.08 7.37 5.47
C ILE A 66 -8.33 6.71 6.06
N ARG A 67 -8.35 5.37 6.17
CA ARG A 67 -9.49 4.65 6.76
C ARG A 67 -9.75 5.05 8.22
N ILE A 68 -8.72 5.34 9.00
CA ILE A 68 -8.86 5.70 10.43
C ILE A 68 -9.35 7.14 10.56
N GLU A 69 -8.64 8.08 9.95
CA GLU A 69 -8.91 9.51 10.04
C GLU A 69 -10.27 9.88 9.45
N TYR A 70 -10.69 9.21 8.37
CA TYR A 70 -11.99 9.43 7.73
C TYR A 70 -13.05 8.42 8.15
N SER A 71 -12.85 7.64 9.22
CA SER A 71 -13.77 6.58 9.64
C SER A 71 -15.22 7.04 9.81
N GLN A 72 -15.44 8.22 10.41
CA GLN A 72 -16.79 8.79 10.55
C GLN A 72 -17.44 9.07 9.19
N PHE A 73 -16.68 9.63 8.23
CA PHE A 73 -17.17 9.88 6.88
C PHE A 73 -17.46 8.57 6.15
N LEU A 74 -16.53 7.62 6.17
CA LEU A 74 -16.68 6.33 5.52
C LEU A 74 -17.90 5.56 6.07
N ASN A 75 -18.14 5.61 7.38
CA ASN A 75 -19.33 4.99 8.00
C ASN A 75 -20.66 5.66 7.61
N SER A 76 -20.62 6.87 7.06
CA SER A 76 -21.81 7.55 6.55
C SER A 76 -22.16 7.20 5.10
N LEU A 77 -21.25 6.49 4.39
CA LEU A 77 -21.43 6.08 3.00
C LEU A 77 -22.10 4.69 2.91
N ASN A 78 -22.38 4.24 1.69
CA ASN A 78 -22.90 2.88 1.47
C ASN A 78 -21.91 1.83 2.03
N PRO A 79 -22.36 0.95 2.97
CA PRO A 79 -21.51 -0.11 3.52
C PRO A 79 -20.92 -1.05 2.48
N ASP A 80 -21.66 -1.36 1.41
CA ASP A 80 -21.20 -2.30 0.38
C ASP A 80 -20.01 -1.73 -0.41
N GLU A 81 -20.01 -0.42 -0.63
CA GLU A 81 -18.94 0.29 -1.34
C GLU A 81 -17.69 0.47 -0.46
N THR A 82 -17.88 0.60 0.86
CA THR A 82 -16.78 0.85 1.81
C THR A 82 -16.18 -0.43 2.39
N LYS A 83 -16.92 -1.54 2.41
CA LYS A 83 -16.49 -2.81 3.02
C LYS A 83 -15.10 -3.27 2.54
N PRO A 84 -14.76 -3.28 1.23
CA PRO A 84 -13.43 -3.69 0.79
C PRO A 84 -12.30 -2.82 1.38
N ILE A 85 -12.54 -1.52 1.57
CA ILE A 85 -11.56 -0.61 2.18
C ILE A 85 -11.28 -1.00 3.63
N TYR A 86 -12.32 -1.40 4.37
CA TYR A 86 -12.18 -1.89 5.75
C TYR A 86 -11.44 -3.23 5.80
N GLU A 87 -11.76 -4.17 4.90
CA GLU A 87 -11.13 -5.49 4.83
C GLU A 87 -9.63 -5.37 4.53
N TYR A 88 -9.25 -4.60 3.51
CA TYR A 88 -7.83 -4.38 3.20
C TYR A 88 -7.10 -3.60 4.29
N ALA A 89 -7.73 -2.61 4.94
CA ALA A 89 -7.11 -1.91 6.08
C ALA A 89 -6.83 -2.85 7.25
N GLN A 90 -7.70 -3.84 7.48
CA GLN A 90 -7.51 -4.87 8.49
C GLN A 90 -6.41 -5.86 8.10
N GLU A 91 -6.32 -6.24 6.82
CA GLU A 91 -5.25 -7.09 6.32
C GLU A 91 -3.87 -6.38 6.36
N ILE A 92 -3.82 -5.09 6.04
CA ILE A 92 -2.60 -4.27 6.21
C ILE A 92 -2.09 -4.31 7.65
N ARG A 93 -3.02 -4.25 8.63
CA ARG A 93 -2.68 -4.38 10.05
C ARG A 93 -2.20 -5.79 10.39
N SER A 94 -2.85 -6.85 9.89
CA SER A 94 -2.47 -8.23 10.18
C SER A 94 -1.08 -8.57 9.65
N ARG A 95 -0.70 -7.98 8.51
CA ARG A 95 0.64 -8.08 7.89
C ARG A 95 1.73 -7.29 8.60
N LYS A 96 1.46 -6.62 9.72
CA LYS A 96 2.47 -5.86 10.51
C LYS A 96 3.10 -4.66 9.77
N ILE A 97 2.46 -4.14 8.73
CA ILE A 97 2.91 -2.95 7.99
C ILE A 97 3.10 -1.72 8.89
N PRO A 98 2.18 -1.40 9.85
CA PRO A 98 2.40 -0.30 10.79
C PRO A 98 3.65 -0.48 11.67
N ASP A 99 3.96 -1.74 12.04
CA ASP A 99 5.13 -2.04 12.86
C ASP A 99 6.41 -1.83 12.07
N PHE A 100 6.46 -2.25 10.80
CA PHE A 100 7.60 -1.96 9.92
C PHE A 100 7.81 -0.46 9.71
N ARG A 101 6.74 0.29 9.41
CA ARG A 101 6.84 1.75 9.23
C ARG A 101 7.34 2.43 10.50
N GLY A 102 6.71 2.11 11.64
CA GLY A 102 6.99 2.76 12.92
C GLY A 102 8.32 2.35 13.54
N LYS A 103 8.78 1.12 13.34
CA LYS A 103 10.04 0.63 13.89
C LYS A 103 11.20 0.87 12.94
N TYR A 104 11.07 0.50 11.66
CA TYR A 104 12.21 0.40 10.74
C TYR A 104 12.30 1.55 9.72
N ALA A 105 11.18 1.96 9.12
CA ALA A 105 11.23 2.96 8.04
C ALA A 105 11.36 4.42 8.53
N ALA A 106 10.80 4.74 9.71
CA ALA A 106 10.73 6.11 10.21
C ALA A 106 11.90 6.52 11.12
N HIS A 107 12.62 5.54 11.69
CA HIS A 107 13.62 5.80 12.71
C HIS A 107 14.89 5.00 12.44
N ILE A 108 16.03 5.68 12.44
CA ILE A 108 17.34 5.01 12.45
C ILE A 108 17.54 4.32 13.79
N TRP A 109 17.05 4.92 14.88
CA TRP A 109 17.22 4.46 16.25
C TRP A 109 15.93 3.87 16.81
N ASP A 110 16.02 2.73 17.47
CA ASP A 110 14.91 2.11 18.18
C ASP A 110 14.60 2.82 19.51
N ARG A 111 13.62 2.29 20.26
CA ARG A 111 13.25 2.82 21.59
C ARG A 111 14.39 2.71 22.62
N GLN A 112 15.40 1.89 22.37
CA GLN A 112 16.59 1.73 23.20
C GLN A 112 17.76 2.62 22.72
N LYS A 113 17.54 3.53 21.76
CA LYS A 113 18.55 4.39 21.12
C LYS A 113 19.66 3.59 20.44
N ARG A 114 19.33 2.45 19.83
CA ARG A 114 20.26 1.62 19.04
C ARG A 114 19.80 1.57 17.58
N PRO A 115 20.71 1.45 16.60
CA PRO A 115 20.29 1.25 15.22
C PRO A 115 19.45 -0.02 15.13
N LEU A 116 18.36 -0.02 14.37
CA LEU A 116 17.62 -1.26 14.16
C LEU A 116 18.52 -2.31 13.54
N SER A 117 18.43 -3.53 14.06
CA SER A 117 19.17 -4.65 13.51
C SER A 117 18.70 -4.91 12.08
N ILE A 118 19.65 -5.08 11.17
CA ILE A 118 19.35 -5.48 9.79
C ILE A 118 18.60 -6.82 9.75
N ILE A 119 18.85 -7.69 10.73
CA ILE A 119 18.17 -8.99 10.89
C ILE A 119 16.70 -8.79 11.26
N GLU A 120 16.41 -7.86 12.17
CA GLU A 120 15.03 -7.54 12.56
C GLU A 120 14.26 -6.87 11.41
N GLY A 121 14.93 -5.96 10.69
CA GLY A 121 14.37 -5.33 9.49
C GLY A 121 14.07 -6.36 8.39
N GLU A 122 14.97 -7.30 8.15
CA GLU A 122 14.77 -8.40 7.21
C GLU A 122 13.62 -9.30 7.65
N GLN A 123 13.53 -9.66 8.93
CA GLN A 123 12.45 -10.50 9.44
C GLN A 123 11.08 -9.83 9.25
N LEU A 124 10.94 -8.55 9.62
CA LEU A 124 9.70 -7.81 9.42
C LEU A 124 9.34 -7.69 7.94
N LEU A 125 10.33 -7.49 7.07
CA LEU A 125 10.10 -7.43 5.63
C LEU A 125 9.61 -8.78 5.08
N ARG A 126 10.20 -9.89 5.54
CA ARG A 126 9.81 -11.26 5.17
C ARG A 126 8.39 -11.60 5.64
N GLU A 127 7.96 -11.08 6.80
CA GLU A 127 6.59 -11.25 7.29
C GLU A 127 5.55 -10.52 6.42
N ILE A 128 5.94 -9.39 5.82
CA ILE A 128 5.04 -8.59 4.95
C ILE A 128 5.00 -9.17 3.53
N ILE A 129 6.18 -9.35 2.94
CA ILE A 129 6.37 -9.56 1.50
C ILE A 129 6.63 -11.04 1.18
N GLY A 130 7.06 -11.82 2.16
CA GLY A 130 7.39 -13.23 2.00
C GLY A 130 8.89 -13.53 2.03
N THR A 131 9.21 -14.82 2.08
CA THR A 131 10.57 -15.33 2.29
C THR A 131 11.33 -15.64 1.01
N ASN A 132 10.67 -15.59 -0.15
CA ASN A 132 11.24 -15.91 -1.45
C ASN A 132 10.54 -15.14 -2.58
N ASN A 133 11.05 -15.26 -3.81
CA ASN A 133 10.51 -14.55 -4.97
C ASN A 133 9.04 -14.90 -5.27
N GLU A 134 8.64 -16.16 -5.10
CA GLU A 134 7.25 -16.59 -5.32
C GLU A 134 6.30 -15.88 -4.36
N LYS A 135 6.63 -15.85 -3.06
CA LYS A 135 5.84 -15.14 -2.05
C LYS A 135 5.85 -13.62 -2.25
N ALA A 136 6.96 -13.05 -2.71
CA ALA A 136 7.01 -11.65 -3.11
C ALA A 136 6.07 -11.35 -4.28
N LEU A 137 6.01 -12.23 -5.29
CA LEU A 137 5.08 -12.10 -6.41
C LEU A 137 3.62 -12.25 -5.96
N GLU A 138 3.31 -13.16 -5.03
CA GLU A 138 1.98 -13.26 -4.40
C GLU A 138 1.59 -11.95 -3.71
N PHE A 139 2.52 -11.33 -2.96
CA PHE A 139 2.30 -10.03 -2.32
C PHE A 139 2.05 -8.91 -3.35
N TYR A 140 2.84 -8.84 -4.42
CA TYR A 140 2.62 -7.87 -5.49
C TYR A 140 1.28 -8.07 -6.20
N ASN A 141 0.85 -9.32 -6.39
CA ASN A 141 -0.47 -9.62 -6.97
C ASN A 141 -1.62 -9.27 -6.03
N TRP A 142 -1.46 -9.44 -4.72
CA TRP A 142 -2.43 -8.98 -3.73
C TRP A 142 -2.61 -7.45 -3.78
N ILE A 143 -1.54 -6.70 -4.08
CA ILE A 143 -1.60 -5.25 -4.28
C ILE A 143 -2.21 -4.89 -5.64
N HIS A 144 -1.63 -5.40 -6.72
CA HIS A 144 -1.97 -5.05 -8.10
C HIS A 144 -1.92 -6.29 -9.00
N SER A 145 -3.11 -6.77 -9.39
CA SER A 145 -3.32 -7.89 -10.30
C SER A 145 -4.44 -7.57 -11.29
N ASN A 146 -4.29 -8.05 -12.53
CA ASN A 146 -5.31 -7.97 -13.58
C ASN A 146 -6.30 -9.15 -13.55
N GLU A 147 -6.01 -10.19 -12.75
CA GLU A 147 -6.75 -11.46 -12.80
C GLU A 147 -7.69 -11.65 -11.61
N LYS A 148 -7.37 -11.04 -10.46
CA LYS A 148 -8.06 -11.27 -9.19
C LYS A 148 -8.33 -9.95 -8.46
N PRO A 149 -9.36 -9.90 -7.59
CA PRO A 149 -9.54 -8.78 -6.67
C PRO A 149 -8.26 -8.52 -5.87
N CYS A 150 -7.80 -7.27 -5.93
CA CYS A 150 -6.58 -6.77 -5.30
C CYS A 150 -6.83 -5.39 -4.67
N VAL A 151 -5.88 -4.91 -3.86
CA VAL A 151 -5.97 -3.60 -3.18
C VAL A 151 -6.28 -2.48 -4.17
N VAL A 152 -5.57 -2.43 -5.30
CA VAL A 152 -5.76 -1.42 -6.35
C VAL A 152 -7.17 -1.49 -6.93
N SER A 153 -7.67 -2.68 -7.28
CA SER A 153 -9.02 -2.82 -7.84
C SER A 153 -10.14 -2.40 -6.86
N ALA A 154 -9.91 -2.54 -5.55
CA ALA A 154 -10.85 -2.06 -4.53
C ALA A 154 -10.81 -0.53 -4.41
N ILE A 155 -9.62 0.08 -4.49
CA ILE A 155 -9.47 1.53 -4.57
C ILE A 155 -10.17 2.08 -5.81
N GLU A 156 -9.96 1.48 -6.99
CA GLU A 156 -10.57 1.91 -8.25
C GLU A 156 -12.10 1.92 -8.18
N LYS A 157 -12.70 0.83 -7.66
CA LYS A 157 -14.14 0.72 -7.46
C LYS A 157 -14.64 1.79 -6.49
N PHE A 158 -13.98 1.94 -5.35
CA PHE A 158 -14.37 2.92 -4.36
C PHE A 158 -14.24 4.37 -4.86
N VAL A 159 -13.16 4.70 -5.57
CA VAL A 159 -12.97 6.00 -6.22
C VAL A 159 -14.06 6.25 -7.28
N SER A 160 -14.45 5.23 -8.04
CA SER A 160 -15.53 5.32 -9.01
C SER A 160 -16.87 5.63 -8.33
N TYR A 161 -17.16 4.98 -7.20
CA TYR A 161 -18.30 5.32 -6.35
C TYR A 161 -18.21 6.76 -5.83
N LEU A 162 -17.07 7.20 -5.28
CA LEU A 162 -16.90 8.56 -4.76
C LEU A 162 -17.14 9.63 -5.83
N LYS A 163 -16.78 9.36 -7.10
CA LYS A 163 -17.07 10.26 -8.23
C LYS A 163 -18.56 10.47 -8.49
N THR A 164 -19.43 9.57 -8.03
CA THR A 164 -20.89 9.73 -8.13
C THR A 164 -21.48 10.62 -7.03
N LEU A 165 -20.70 10.92 -5.99
CA LEU A 165 -21.13 11.72 -4.86
C LEU A 165 -20.83 13.21 -5.07
N PRO A 166 -21.56 14.13 -4.39
CA PRO A 166 -21.24 15.55 -4.40
C PRO A 166 -19.76 15.81 -4.02
N GLY A 167 -19.05 16.56 -4.87
CA GLY A 167 -17.62 16.85 -4.72
C GLY A 167 -16.68 15.78 -5.29
N GLY A 168 -17.22 14.66 -5.75
CA GLY A 168 -16.49 13.58 -6.41
C GLY A 168 -15.97 13.93 -7.80
N ASP A 169 -16.53 14.95 -8.43
CA ASP A 169 -16.17 15.48 -9.74
C ASP A 169 -15.07 16.55 -9.69
N HIS A 170 -14.79 17.12 -8.51
CA HIS A 170 -13.73 18.11 -8.37
C HIS A 170 -12.36 17.55 -8.82
N PRO A 171 -11.56 18.35 -9.53
CA PRO A 171 -10.24 17.92 -9.96
C PRO A 171 -9.34 17.63 -8.75
N ARG A 172 -8.32 16.80 -9.00
CA ARG A 172 -7.26 16.51 -8.03
C ARG A 172 -6.40 17.76 -7.71
N PHE A 173 -6.43 18.76 -8.59
CA PHE A 173 -5.67 20.02 -8.51
C PHE A 173 -6.60 21.22 -8.69
#